data_AF-A0A358SLF9-F1
#
_entry.id   AF-A0A358SLF9-F1
#
_cell.length_a   1.000
_cell.length_b   1.000
_cell.length_c   1.000
_cell.angle_alpha   90.00
_cell.angle_beta   90.00
_cell.angle_gamma   90.00
#
_symmetry.space_group_name_H-M   'P 1'
#
loop_
_entity.id
_entity.type
_entity.pdbx_description
1 polymer ?
#
loop_
_entity_poly.entity_id
_entity_poly.type
_entity_poly.pdbx_seq_one_letter_code
_entity_poly.pdbx_strand_id
1 'polypeptide(L)' 'MTGHTSTPGIVARDVCKSFGSHLVLDKVSLTADEGRILALLGPNGAGKTTMVRILS' A
#
# COMPACT_ATOMS: atom_id res chain seq x y z
N MET A 1 -12.71 -1.69 -27.59
CA MET A 1 -12.27 -1.93 -26.19
C MET A 1 -11.28 -0.86 -25.81
N THR A 2 -11.73 0.29 -25.31
CA THR A 2 -10.87 1.42 -24.94
C THR A 2 -10.24 1.14 -23.58
N GLY A 3 -8.97 0.72 -23.58
CA GLY A 3 -8.17 0.54 -22.37
C GLY A 3 -8.07 1.87 -21.63
N HIS A 4 -8.53 1.90 -20.38
CA HIS A 4 -8.29 3.03 -19.51
C HIS A 4 -6.84 2.92 -19.05
N THR A 5 -5.93 3.68 -19.66
CA THR A 5 -4.58 3.86 -19.09
C THR A 5 -4.72 4.69 -17.83
N SER A 6 -4.81 4.03 -16.66
CA SER A 6 -4.78 4.71 -15.38
C SER A 6 -3.37 5.24 -15.13
N THR A 7 -3.25 6.55 -14.91
CA THR A 7 -2.00 7.14 -14.44
C THR A 7 -1.79 6.74 -12.98
N PRO A 8 -0.66 6.11 -12.61
CA PRO A 8 -0.40 5.80 -11.21
C PRO A 8 -0.14 7.09 -10.44
N GLY A 9 -0.97 7.37 -9.43
CA GLY A 9 -0.77 8.52 -8.54
C GLY A 9 0.27 8.22 -7.44
N ILE A 10 0.24 7.00 -6.90
CA ILE A 10 1.18 6.53 -5.87
C ILE A 10 1.70 5.15 -6.26
N VAL A 11 3.02 4.95 -6.18
CA VAL A 11 3.68 3.65 -6.37
C VAL A 11 4.57 3.37 -5.17
N ALA A 12 4.29 2.29 -4.45
CA ALA A 12 5.10 1.79 -3.36
C ALA A 12 5.66 0.42 -3.73
N ARG A 13 6.98 0.23 -3.60
CA ARG A 13 7.67 -1.01 -3.96
C ARG A 13 8.43 -1.57 -2.78
N ASP A 14 8.24 -2.85 -2.54
CA ASP A 14 8.95 -3.65 -1.54
C ASP A 14 9.04 -2.97 -0.16
N VAL A 15 7.94 -2.35 0.27
CA VAL A 15 7.89 -1.63 1.54
C VAL A 15 8.04 -2.60 2.69
N CYS A 16 9.11 -2.39 3.46
CA CYS A 16 9.37 -3.09 4.72
C CYS A 16 9.21 -2.12 5.88
N LYS A 17 8.58 -2.57 6.97
CA LYS A 17 8.49 -1.79 8.21
C LYS A 17 8.51 -2.68 9.43
N SER A 18 9.41 -2.37 10.36
CA SER A 18 9.48 -2.99 11.67
C SER A 18 9.27 -1.98 12.80
N PHE A 19 8.75 -2.48 13.92
CA PHE A 19 8.81 -1.81 15.22
C PHE A 19 9.64 -2.69 16.17
N GLY A 20 10.85 -2.23 16.48
CA GLY A 20 11.84 -3.07 17.15
C GLY A 20 12.15 -4.33 16.32
N SER A 21 12.08 -5.50 16.96
CA SER A 21 12.28 -6.81 16.32
C SER A 21 11.06 -7.35 15.57
N HIS A 22 9.90 -6.69 15.67
CA HIS A 22 8.68 -7.16 15.03
C HIS A 22 8.52 -6.56 13.63
N LEU A 23 8.61 -7.41 12.61
CA LEU A 23 8.36 -7.05 11.21
C LEU A 23 6.85 -6.97 10.96
N VAL A 24 6.36 -5.77 10.63
CA VAL A 24 4.93 -5.50 10.38
C VAL A 24 4.59 -5.54 8.90
N LEU A 25 5.48 -5.04 8.04
CA LEU A 25 5.37 -5.13 6.59
C LEU A 25 6.63 -5.80 6.06
N ASP A 26 6.48 -6.81 5.23
CA ASP A 26 7.57 -7.52 4.55
C ASP A 26 7.38 -7.41 3.04
N LYS A 27 8.20 -6.57 2.40
CA LYS A 27 8.26 -6.36 0.94
C LYS A 27 6.89 -6.13 0.30
N VAL A 28 6.06 -5.28 0.92
CA VAL A 28 4.72 -4.99 0.41
C VAL A 28 4.80 -3.99 -0.74
N SER A 29 4.30 -4.38 -1.91
CA SER A 29 4.19 -3.50 -3.08
C SER A 29 2.73 -3.17 -3.37
N LEU A 30 2.42 -1.89 -3.65
CA LEU A 30 1.09 -1.46 -4.10
C LEU A 30 1.17 -0.29 -5.07
N THR A 31 0.12 -0.11 -5.86
CA THR A 31 -0.09 1.04 -6.73
C THR A 31 -1.48 1.60 -6.46
N ALA A 32 -1.57 2.91 -6.29
CA ALA A 32 -2.85 3.63 -6.24
C ALA A 32 -2.94 4.52 -7.48
N ASP A 33 -3.95 4.25 -8.31
CA ASP A 33 -4.23 5.04 -9.50
C ASP A 33 -4.79 6.42 -9.15
N GLU A 34 -4.43 7.42 -9.94
CA GLU A 34 -4.96 8.77 -9.80
C GLU A 34 -6.48 8.79 -10.00
N GLY A 35 -7.18 9.56 -9.15
CA GLY A 35 -8.65 9.65 -9.19
C GLY A 35 -9.40 8.38 -8.76
N ARG A 36 -8.70 7.39 -8.19
CA ARG A 36 -9.31 6.15 -7.67
C ARG A 36 -9.20 6.06 -6.15
N ILE A 37 -10.17 5.37 -5.54
CA ILE A 37 -10.14 5.01 -4.12
C ILE A 37 -9.52 3.62 -4.01
N LEU A 38 -8.39 3.52 -3.33
CA LEU A 38 -7.78 2.25 -2.94
C LEU A 38 -8.18 1.88 -1.52
N ALA A 39 -8.80 0.72 -1.32
CA ALA A 39 -9.15 0.20 -0.01
C ALA A 39 -8.16 -0.91 0.42
N LEU A 40 -7.62 -0.80 1.63
CA LEU A 40 -6.80 -1.85 2.23
C LEU A 40 -7.65 -2.69 3.19
N LEU A 41 -7.77 -3.99 2.91
CA LEU A 41 -8.57 -4.95 3.69
C LEU A 41 -7.67 -6.02 4.31
N GLY A 42 -8.09 -6.56 5.45
CA GLY A 42 -7.35 -7.62 6.16
C GLY A 42 -7.63 -7.63 7.66
N PRO A 43 -7.18 -8.66 8.39
CA PRO A 43 -7.42 -8.80 9.83
C PRO A 43 -6.75 -7.70 10.66
N ASN A 44 -7.15 -7.56 11.92
CA ASN A 44 -6.50 -6.65 12.87
C ASN A 44 -5.03 -7.06 13.04
N GLY A 45 -4.13 -6.07 13.10
CA GLY A 45 -2.68 -6.31 13.17
C GLY A 45 -1.97 -6.56 11.84
N ALA A 46 -2.68 -6.71 10.70
CA ALA A 46 -2.07 -6.97 9.40
C ALA A 46 -1.24 -5.80 8.79
N GLY A 47 -0.97 -4.74 9.54
CA GLY A 47 -0.14 -3.61 9.06
C GLY A 47 -0.86 -2.57 8.20
N LYS A 48 -2.19 -2.63 8.03
CA LYS A 48 -2.96 -1.67 7.19
C LYS A 48 -2.72 -0.21 7.56
N THR A 49 -2.92 0.15 8.84
CA THR A 49 -2.67 1.52 9.33
C THR A 49 -1.19 1.89 9.21
N THR A 50 -0.29 0.92 9.39
CA THR A 50 1.15 1.13 9.17
C THR A 50 1.44 1.48 7.71
N MET A 51 0.82 0.78 6.75
CA MET A 51 0.96 1.08 5.33
C MET A 51 0.42 2.47 4.99
N VAL A 52 -0.79 2.82 5.45
CA VAL A 52 -1.38 4.16 5.21
C VAL A 52 -0.49 5.27 5.79
N ARG A 53 0.07 5.07 6.99
CA ARG A 53 0.99 6.04 7.62
C ARG A 53 2.32 6.21 6.89
N ILE A 54 2.76 5.22 6.13
CA ILE A 54 3.96 5.34 5.29
C ILE A 54 3.66 6.16 4.04
N LEU A 55 2.42 6.14 3.55
CA LEU A 55 1.98 6.85 2.35
C LEU A 55 1.49 8.29 2.62
N SER A 56 1.31 8.68 3.89
CA SER A 56 0.88 10.02 4.31
C SER A 56 2.07 10.87 4.70
#